data_AF-A0A3N5XZ92-F1
#
_entry.id   AF-A0A3N5XZ92-F1
#
_cell.length_a   1.000
_cell.length_b   1.000
_cell.length_c   1.000
_cell.angle_alpha   90.00
_cell.angle_beta   90.00
_cell.angle_gamma   90.00
#
_symmetry.space_group_name_H-M   'P 1'
#
loop_
_entity.id
_entity.type
_entity.pdbx_description
1 polymer ?
#
loop_
_entity_poly.entity_id
_entity_poly.type
_entity_poly.pdbx_seq_one_letter_code
_entity_poly.pdbx_strand_id
1 'polypeptide(L)' 'QIFVLGDNRNQSSDSHQWGFVPTNSVVGRALVIYWPLQNLQVLNQVPTVNAANP' A
#
# COMPACT_ATOMS: atom_id res chain seq x y z
N GLN A 1 -12.31 8.63 0.71
CA GLN A 1 -12.08 7.64 -0.37
C GLN A 1 -10.60 7.69 -0.72
N ILE A 2 -9.97 6.55 -1.01
CA ILE A 2 -8.54 6.44 -1.32
C ILE A 2 -8.34 5.71 -2.65
N PHE A 3 -7.28 6.06 -3.36
CA PHE A 3 -6.85 5.37 -4.57
C PHE A 3 -5.66 4.48 -4.22
N VAL A 4 -5.81 3.16 -4.35
CA VAL A 4 -4.75 2.20 -4.03
C VAL A 4 -4.13 1.65 -5.31
N LEU A 5 -2.81 1.51 -5.30
CA LEU A 5 -2.04 0.90 -6.37
C LEU A 5 -1.14 -0.16 -5.75
N GLY A 6 -1.14 -1.34 -6.34
CA GLY A 6 -0.18 -2.39 -6.04
C GLY A 6 1.21 -2.01 -6.55
N ASP A 7 2.21 -2.56 -5.90
CA ASP A 7 3.62 -2.48 -6.30
C ASP A 7 3.89 -3.24 -7.61
N ASN A 8 3.23 -4.39 -7.84
CA ASN A 8 3.29 -5.12 -9.10
C ASN A 8 2.21 -4.67 -10.11
N ARG A 9 2.47 -3.55 -10.78
CA ARG A 9 1.50 -2.88 -11.67
C ARG A 9 0.92 -3.73 -12.82
N ASN A 10 1.66 -4.72 -13.33
CA ASN A 10 1.20 -5.52 -14.47
C ASN A 10 0.24 -6.65 -14.06
N GLN A 11 0.15 -6.99 -12.77
CA GLN A 11 -0.68 -8.10 -12.27
C GLN A 11 -1.48 -7.73 -11.02
N SER A 12 -1.64 -6.44 -10.75
CA SER A 12 -2.42 -5.96 -9.62
C SER A 12 -3.85 -5.66 -10.09
N SER A 13 -4.84 -6.22 -9.39
CA SER A 13 -6.24 -5.80 -9.53
C SER A 13 -6.53 -4.76 -8.45
N ASP A 14 -6.24 -3.51 -8.75
CA ASP A 14 -6.29 -2.38 -7.83
C ASP A 14 -7.19 -1.24 -8.36
N SER A 15 -7.22 -0.10 -7.67
CA SER A 15 -8.18 0.98 -7.94
C SER A 15 -8.15 1.53 -9.37
N HIS A 16 -7.10 1.22 -10.15
CA HIS A 16 -7.06 1.51 -11.58
C HIS A 16 -8.11 0.72 -12.39
N GLN A 17 -8.44 -0.52 -11.99
CA GLN A 17 -9.47 -1.33 -12.66
C GLN A 17 -10.88 -1.13 -12.08
N TRP A 18 -11.02 -1.01 -10.76
CA TRP A 18 -12.33 -1.05 -10.09
C TRP A 18 -12.69 0.22 -9.30
N GLY A 19 -11.87 1.27 -9.39
CA GLY A 19 -12.18 2.60 -8.84
C GLY A 19 -11.76 2.78 -7.37
N PHE A 20 -12.26 3.87 -6.78
CA PHE A 20 -11.81 4.33 -5.46
C PHE A 20 -12.36 3.46 -4.31
N VAL A 21 -11.51 3.21 -3.31
CA VAL A 21 -11.90 2.49 -2.08
C VAL A 21 -12.47 3.47 -1.07
N PRO A 22 -13.64 3.21 -0.47
CA PRO A 22 -14.13 4.01 0.63
C PRO A 22 -13.27 3.77 1.90
N THR A 23 -12.96 4.84 2.63
CA THR A 23 -11.98 4.85 3.73
C THR A 23 -12.37 3.99 4.93
N ASN A 24 -13.65 3.63 5.05
CA ASN A 24 -14.18 2.73 6.07
C ASN A 24 -13.82 1.26 5.81
N SER A 25 -13.46 0.88 4.58
CA SER A 25 -13.03 -0.49 4.24
C SER A 25 -11.53 -0.73 4.54
N VAL A 26 -10.83 0.27 5.07
CA VAL A 26 -9.40 0.18 5.42
C VAL A 26 -9.27 -0.36 6.85
N VAL A 27 -8.81 -1.60 6.99
CA VAL A 27 -8.67 -2.27 8.29
C VAL A 27 -7.43 -1.79 9.06
N GLY A 28 -6.33 -1.51 8.37
CA GLY A 28 -5.07 -1.10 9.03
C GLY A 28 -3.90 -0.93 8.07
N ARG A 29 -2.73 -0.61 8.63
CA ARG A 29 -1.45 -0.46 7.92
C ARG A 29 -0.54 -1.64 8.22
N ALA A 30 0.26 -2.08 7.24
CA ALA A 30 1.30 -3.08 7.46
C ALA A 30 2.43 -2.46 8.30
N LEU A 31 2.72 -3.06 9.46
CA LEU A 31 3.73 -2.56 10.41
C LEU A 31 4.95 -3.47 10.54
N VAL A 32 4.81 -4.78 10.27
CA VAL A 32 5.89 -5.75 10.44
C VAL A 32 5.83 -6.80 9.33
N ILE A 33 6.97 -7.08 8.71
CA ILE A 33 7.19 -8.27 7.89
C ILE A 33 7.76 -9.33 8.83
N TYR A 34 6.96 -10.33 9.17
CA TYR A 34 7.37 -11.36 10.13
C TYR A 34 7.98 -12.61 9.46
N TRP A 35 7.81 -12.78 8.14
CA TRP A 35 8.26 -13.98 7.42
C TRP A 35 8.90 -13.63 6.06
N PRO A 36 9.97 -14.34 5.64
CA PRO A 36 10.72 -15.38 6.36
C PRO A 36 11.44 -14.81 7.59
N LEU A 37 11.68 -15.64 8.63
CA LEU A 37 12.25 -15.18 9.92
C LEU A 37 13.59 -14.45 9.79
N GLN A 38 14.36 -14.76 8.73
CA GLN A 38 15.62 -14.09 8.39
C GLN A 38 15.43 -12.63 7.96
N ASN A 39 14.23 -12.29 7.48
CA ASN A 39 13.86 -10.97 6.98
C ASN A 39 12.84 -10.29 7.92
N LEU A 40 12.88 -10.62 9.22
CA LEU A 40 12.00 -9.97 10.20
C LEU A 40 12.33 -8.48 10.25
N GLN A 41 11.41 -7.65 9.78
CA GLN A 41 11.61 -6.21 9.65
C GLN A 41 10.37 -5.43 10.08
N VAL A 42 10.58 -4.36 10.84
CA VAL A 42 9.52 -3.39 11.17
C VAL A 42 9.45 -2.35 10.06
N LEU A 43 8.25 -2.16 9.50
CA LEU A 43 7.94 -1.17 8.48
C LEU A 43 7.67 0.19 9.16
N ASN A 44 8.73 0.99 9.30
CA ASN A 44 8.65 2.35 9.84
C ASN A 44 8.47 3.43 8.76
N GLN A 45 8.33 3.02 7.50
CA GLN A 45 8.19 3.95 6.39
C GLN A 45 6.75 4.46 6.36
N VAL A 46 6.53 5.68 6.85
CA VAL A 46 5.41 6.48 6.35
C VAL A 46 5.71 6.70 4.88
N PRO A 47 4.88 6.23 3.93
CA PRO A 47 5.10 6.57 2.53
C PRO A 47 4.91 8.09 2.40
N THR A 48 6.01 8.83 2.47
CA THR A 48 6.07 10.22 2.03
C THR A 48 5.95 10.16 0.51
N VAL A 49 4.71 10.15 0.03
CA VAL A 49 4.42 10.27 -1.39
C VAL A 49 4.77 11.71 -1.76
N ASN A 50 6.02 11.93 -2.13
CA ASN A 50 6.44 13.19 -2.70
C ASN A 50 5.96 13.15 -4.16
N ALA A 51 4.73 13.63 -4.39
CA ALA A 51 4.26 13.90 -5.74
C ALA A 51 5.22 14.94 -6.31
N ALA A 52 6.12 14.50 -7.18
CA ALA A 52 7.02 15.42 -7.86
C ALA A 52 6.17 16.34 -8.72
N ASN A 53 6.15 17.61 -8.28
CA ASN A 53 5.73 18.85 -8.94
C ASN A 53 4.26 19.31 -8.76
N PRO A 54 4.04 20.61 -8.41
CA PRO A 54 2.75 21.29 -8.59
C PRO A 54 2.36 21.46 -10.06
#